data_AF-A0AAU6SA04-F1
#
_entry.id   AF-A0AAU6SA04-F1
#
_cell.length_a   1.000
_cell.length_b   1.000
_cell.length_c   1.000
_cell.angle_alpha   90.00
_cell.angle_beta   90.00
_cell.angle_gamma   90.00
#
_symmetry.space_group_name_H-M   'P 1'
#
loop_
_entity.id
_entity.type
_entity.pdbx_description
1 polymer ?
#
loop_
_entity_poly.entity_id
_entity_poly.type
_entity_poly.pdbx_seq_one_letter_code
_entity_poly.pdbx_strand_id
1 'polypeptide(L)'
;MVDARLPAEWLGSIRIDNLSDRAFRVLAGALMWCNGQGTDGAIPARYTKYLHPDGEDQSAFDELEAAGIWRRVEDGYLLPGWSEDLRQSTAEEVERYREGARRRQKAYRDRQRDGTHALADVPDSVTRDVTANVGTGQLRTLKRASAYATGDDSRDVTHNAPSPHCAKHPGGTRQPCGACARARAASEARPRPVPSRAWDCNIDGHKLVADGTCAVCTHRPGKTSVA
;
A
#
# COMPACT_ATOMS: atom_id res chain seq x y z
N MET A 1 2.09 10.42 4.57
CA MET A 1 3.08 9.66 3.77
C MET A 1 4.40 10.39 3.93
N VAL A 2 5.45 9.67 4.30
CA VAL A 2 6.82 10.19 4.45
C VAL A 2 7.48 10.01 3.10
N ASP A 3 7.93 11.09 2.46
CA ASP A 3 8.44 11.04 1.09
C ASP A 3 9.95 10.86 1.08
N ALA A 4 10.43 9.63 1.26
CA ALA A 4 11.86 9.30 1.20
C ALA A 4 12.22 8.73 -0.18
N ARG A 5 11.96 9.50 -1.24
CA ARG A 5 12.28 9.06 -2.60
C ARG A 5 13.77 9.27 -2.87
N LEU A 6 14.37 8.27 -3.51
CA LEU A 6 15.70 8.41 -4.10
C LEU A 6 15.54 8.94 -5.53
N PRO A 7 16.09 10.12 -5.87
CA PRO A 7 16.00 10.68 -7.21
C PRO A 7 16.67 9.77 -8.24
N ALA A 8 16.03 9.59 -9.40
CA ALA A 8 16.61 8.79 -10.49
C ALA A 8 17.93 9.39 -11.01
N GLU A 9 18.12 10.71 -10.90
CA GLU A 9 19.34 11.44 -11.25
C GLU A 9 20.57 11.01 -10.44
N TRP A 10 20.38 10.30 -9.32
CA TRP A 10 21.48 9.74 -8.55
C TRP A 10 22.14 8.57 -9.28
N LEU A 11 21.42 7.89 -10.18
CA LEU A 11 21.97 6.84 -11.03
C LEU A 11 22.92 7.49 -12.05
N GLY A 12 24.23 7.31 -11.86
CA GLY A 12 25.27 7.93 -12.69
C GLY A 12 25.81 9.25 -12.12
N SER A 13 25.39 9.64 -10.92
CA SER A 13 26.04 10.73 -10.20
C SER A 13 27.33 10.22 -9.57
N ILE A 14 28.48 10.69 -10.06
CA ILE A 14 29.81 10.34 -9.51
C ILE A 14 29.88 10.54 -7.99
N ARG A 15 29.18 11.56 -7.48
CA ARG A 15 29.12 11.85 -6.04
C ARG A 15 28.46 10.73 -5.23
N ILE A 16 27.41 10.11 -5.77
CA ILE A 16 26.68 9.03 -5.11
C ILE A 16 27.33 7.67 -5.42
N ASP A 17 27.78 7.47 -6.65
CA ASP A 17 28.40 6.22 -7.11
C ASP A 17 29.73 5.93 -6.39
N ASN A 18 30.44 6.96 -5.93
CA ASN A 18 31.68 6.81 -5.17
C ASN A 18 31.48 6.53 -3.67
N LEU A 19 30.24 6.54 -3.17
CA LEU A 19 29.98 6.24 -1.77
C LEU A 19 30.13 4.73 -1.50
N SER A 20 30.70 4.40 -0.36
CA SER A 20 30.66 3.05 0.17
C SER A 20 29.23 2.60 0.48
N ASP A 21 28.98 1.29 0.45
CA ASP A 21 27.69 0.71 0.81
C ASP A 21 27.20 1.18 2.20
N ARG A 22 28.14 1.42 3.13
CA ARG A 22 27.84 1.91 4.48
C ARG A 22 27.41 3.37 4.46
N ALA A 23 28.16 4.25 3.80
CA ALA A 23 27.81 5.65 3.63
C ALA A 23 26.46 5.82 2.92
N PHE A 24 26.21 5.04 1.88
CA PHE A 24 24.93 5.06 1.18
C PHE A 24 23.75 4.63 2.08
N ARG A 25 23.93 3.59 2.90
CA ARG A 25 22.89 3.17 3.87
C ARG A 25 22.61 4.23 4.92
N VAL A 26 23.67 4.86 5.46
CA VAL A 26 23.54 6.00 6.38
C VAL A 26 22.79 7.15 5.73
N LEU A 27 23.11 7.50 4.48
CA LEU A 27 22.40 8.53 3.71
C LEU A 27 20.92 8.20 3.57
N ALA A 28 20.57 6.97 3.18
CA ALA A 28 19.17 6.55 3.06
C ALA A 28 18.44 6.62 4.42
N GLY A 29 19.08 6.15 5.50
CA GLY A 29 18.54 6.26 6.86
C GLY A 29 18.32 7.71 7.30
N ALA A 30 19.26 8.59 6.99
CA ALA A 30 19.17 10.03 7.24
C ALA A 30 17.98 10.68 6.51
N LEU A 31 17.81 10.39 5.22
CA LEU A 31 16.66 10.90 4.45
C LEU A 31 15.34 10.43 5.05
N MET A 32 15.24 9.15 5.40
CA MET A 32 14.03 8.59 6.03
C MET A 32 13.74 9.24 7.37
N TRP A 33 14.77 9.43 8.21
CA TRP A 33 14.63 10.06 9.51
C TRP A 33 14.20 11.53 9.38
N CYS A 34 14.89 12.32 8.55
CA CYS A 34 14.59 13.74 8.33
C CYS A 34 13.18 13.94 7.77
N ASN A 35 12.75 13.12 6.79
CA ASN A 35 11.39 13.17 6.27
C ASN A 35 10.35 12.75 7.33
N GLY A 36 10.69 11.81 8.20
CA GLY A 36 9.82 11.36 9.29
C GLY A 36 9.63 12.42 10.37
N GLN A 37 10.68 13.18 10.68
CA GLN A 37 10.66 14.25 11.69
C GLN A 37 10.29 15.62 11.12
N GLY A 38 10.38 15.82 9.81
CA GLY A 38 10.15 17.12 9.17
C GLY A 38 11.25 18.14 9.52
N THR A 39 12.52 17.72 9.53
CA THR A 39 13.65 18.57 9.93
C THR A 39 14.43 19.16 8.76
N ASP A 40 13.96 18.97 7.53
CA ASP A 40 14.56 19.54 6.30
C ASP A 40 16.07 19.32 6.20
N GLY A 41 16.53 18.13 6.61
CA GLY A 41 17.93 17.73 6.53
C GLY A 41 18.75 17.95 7.80
N ALA A 42 18.20 18.58 8.85
CA ALA A 42 18.90 18.72 10.12
C ALA A 42 18.77 17.46 10.97
N ILE A 43 19.90 16.88 11.40
CA ILE A 43 20.00 15.66 12.20
C ILE A 43 20.75 15.97 13.50
N PRO A 44 20.08 15.94 14.66
CA PRO A 44 20.76 16.08 15.94
C PRO A 44 21.69 14.91 16.22
N ALA A 45 22.87 15.17 16.79
CA ALA A 45 23.91 14.18 17.08
C ALA A 45 23.37 12.95 17.84
N ARG A 46 22.43 13.14 18.78
CA ARG A 46 21.82 12.03 19.54
C ARG A 46 21.10 10.96 18.69
N TYR A 47 20.75 11.27 17.45
CA TYR A 47 20.05 10.36 16.54
C TYR A 47 20.95 9.69 15.49
N THR A 48 22.23 10.06 15.39
CA THR A 48 23.18 9.49 14.41
C THR A 48 23.29 7.98 14.53
N LYS A 49 23.25 7.45 15.76
CA LYS A 49 23.27 6.02 16.07
C LYS A 49 22.10 5.21 15.50
N TYR A 50 21.02 5.85 15.05
CA TYR A 50 19.86 5.16 14.46
C TYR A 50 19.88 5.16 12.93
N LEU A 51 20.87 5.81 12.31
CA LEU A 51 20.95 5.93 10.86
C LEU A 51 21.49 4.67 10.18
N HIS A 52 22.18 3.81 10.94
CA HIS A 52 22.66 2.52 10.47
C HIS A 52 22.28 1.42 11.48
N PRO A 53 21.93 0.19 11.02
CA PRO A 53 21.56 -0.91 11.92
C PRO A 53 22.63 -1.28 12.95
N ASP A 54 23.90 -1.11 12.58
CA ASP A 54 25.05 -1.44 13.44
C ASP A 54 25.45 -0.29 14.39
N GLY A 55 24.69 0.81 14.41
CA GLY A 55 24.93 1.96 15.27
C GLY A 55 25.63 3.12 14.58
N GLU A 56 26.45 3.85 15.33
CA GLU A 56 27.18 5.01 14.84
C GLU A 56 28.42 4.58 14.04
N ASP A 57 28.54 5.06 12.80
CA ASP A 57 29.67 4.78 11.91
C ASP A 57 30.32 6.09 11.47
N GLN A 58 31.34 6.51 12.22
CA GLN A 58 32.02 7.78 11.95
C GLN A 58 32.71 7.79 10.58
N SER A 59 33.20 6.64 10.10
CA SER A 59 33.86 6.54 8.79
C SER A 59 32.90 6.86 7.65
N ALA A 60 31.65 6.39 7.76
CA ALA A 60 30.59 6.71 6.82
C ALA A 60 30.18 8.19 6.88
N PHE A 61 30.20 8.81 8.07
CA PHE A 61 29.88 10.24 8.22
C PHE A 61 30.96 11.13 7.60
N ASP A 62 32.23 10.80 7.84
CA ASP A 62 33.36 11.53 7.27
C ASP A 62 33.38 11.41 5.74
N GLU A 63 33.00 10.23 5.20
CA GLU A 63 32.85 10.02 3.76
C GLU A 63 31.71 10.89 3.16
N LEU A 64 30.56 10.97 3.82
CA LEU A 64 29.44 11.82 3.39
C LEU A 64 29.78 13.31 3.47
N GLU A 65 30.57 13.71 4.48
CA GLU A 65 31.10 15.07 4.63
C GLU A 65 32.11 15.39 3.52
N ALA A 66 33.03 14.47 3.21
CA ALA A 66 34.00 14.60 2.11
C ALA A 66 33.31 14.67 0.73
N ALA A 67 32.20 13.95 0.55
CA ALA A 67 31.36 14.02 -0.66
C ALA A 67 30.53 15.32 -0.74
N GLY A 68 30.55 16.16 0.29
CA GLY A 68 29.77 17.41 0.38
C GLY A 68 28.26 17.18 0.49
N ILE A 69 27.82 15.96 0.80
CA ILE A 69 26.40 15.60 1.00
C ILE A 69 25.98 15.98 2.41
N TRP A 70 26.92 15.90 3.37
CA TRP A 70 26.72 16.31 4.76
C TRP A 70 27.57 17.52 5.11
N ARG A 71 27.12 18.26 6.12
CA ARG A 71 27.85 19.33 6.76
C ARG A 71 27.74 19.18 8.26
N ARG A 72 28.88 19.18 8.95
CA ARG A 72 28.90 19.19 10.41
C ARG A 72 28.41 20.54 10.95
N VAL A 73 27.53 20.49 11.94
CA VAL A 73 27.01 21.65 12.68
C VAL A 73 27.19 21.40 14.17
N GLU A 74 27.06 22.44 15.00
CA GLU A 74 27.33 22.37 16.45
C GLU A 74 26.57 21.22 17.13
N ASP A 75 25.29 21.03 16.77
CA ASP A 75 24.41 20.02 17.36
C ASP A 75 24.24 18.74 16.55
N GLY A 76 25.08 18.48 15.53
CA GLY A 76 25.02 17.27 14.73
C GLY A 76 25.40 17.47 13.26
N TYR A 77 24.51 17.07 12.36
CA TYR A 77 24.75 17.12 10.92
C TYR A 77 23.59 17.77 10.18
N LEU A 78 23.91 18.46 9.08
CA LEU A 78 22.95 19.06 8.17
C LEU A 78 23.20 18.49 6.77
N LEU A 79 22.13 18.11 6.09
CA LEU A 79 22.15 17.76 4.67
C LEU A 79 21.88 19.02 3.84
N PRO A 80 22.90 19.73 3.32
CA PRO A 80 22.69 20.89 2.47
C PRO A 80 21.90 20.55 1.19
N GLY A 81 21.20 21.56 0.65
CA GLY A 81 20.48 21.40 -0.61
C GLY A 81 19.29 20.44 -0.53
N TRP A 82 18.57 20.40 0.61
CA TRP A 82 17.47 19.47 0.85
C TRP A 82 16.46 19.38 -0.31
N SER A 83 15.95 20.52 -0.76
CA SER A 83 15.00 20.59 -1.88
C SER A 83 15.67 20.60 -3.26
N GLU A 84 16.83 21.24 -3.38
CA GLU A 84 17.48 21.49 -4.67
C GLU A 84 18.32 20.29 -5.13
N ASP A 85 19.24 19.82 -4.29
CA ASP A 85 20.21 18.77 -4.61
C ASP A 85 19.69 17.37 -4.28
N LEU A 86 18.99 17.23 -3.15
CA LEU A 86 18.45 15.95 -2.70
C LEU A 86 17.01 15.72 -3.17
N ARG A 87 16.38 16.74 -3.78
CA ARG A 87 15.02 16.69 -4.34
C ARG A 87 13.97 16.17 -3.35
N GLN A 88 14.16 16.45 -2.07
CA GLN A 88 13.21 16.07 -1.03
C GLN A 88 12.18 17.18 -0.84
N SER A 89 10.94 16.82 -0.54
CA SER A 89 9.92 17.80 -0.16
C SER A 89 10.25 18.41 1.20
N THR A 90 10.02 19.70 1.35
CA THR A 90 10.19 20.37 2.65
C THR A 90 9.05 19.98 3.60
N ALA A 91 9.28 20.13 4.91
CA ALA A 91 8.26 19.90 5.93
C ALA A 91 7.02 20.77 5.69
N GLU A 92 7.21 22.01 5.25
CA GLU A 92 6.12 22.92 4.88
C GLU A 92 5.32 22.37 3.70
N GLU A 93 5.97 21.91 2.63
CA GLU A 93 5.30 21.32 1.46
C GLU A 93 4.48 20.09 1.82
N VAL A 94 5.05 19.21 2.65
CA VAL A 94 4.39 18.01 3.13
C VAL A 94 3.16 18.38 3.98
N GLU A 95 3.24 19.38 4.84
CA GLU A 95 2.10 19.84 5.63
C GLU A 95 1.01 20.50 4.77
N ARG A 96 1.37 21.33 3.78
CA ARG A 96 0.42 21.88 2.80
C ARG A 96 -0.31 20.76 2.06
N TYR A 97 0.41 19.72 1.63
CA TYR A 97 -0.20 18.56 0.98
C TYR A 97 -1.15 17.80 1.92
N ARG A 98 -0.76 17.59 3.17
CA ARG A 98 -1.59 16.93 4.20
C ARG A 98 -2.85 17.74 4.50
N GLU A 99 -2.75 19.05 4.62
CA GLU A 99 -3.89 19.93 4.83
C GLU A 99 -4.85 19.91 3.64
N GLY A 100 -4.32 20.00 2.41
CA GLY A 100 -5.12 19.87 1.20
C GLY A 100 -5.84 18.51 1.11
N ALA A 101 -5.18 17.42 1.50
CA ALA A 101 -5.80 16.10 1.60
C ALA A 101 -6.91 16.06 2.67
N ARG A 102 -6.67 16.60 3.86
CA ARG A 102 -7.66 16.73 4.95
C ARG A 102 -8.89 17.51 4.49
N ARG A 103 -8.71 18.65 3.83
CA ARG A 103 -9.79 19.48 3.29
C ARG A 103 -10.61 18.75 2.24
N ARG A 104 -9.97 18.08 1.28
CA ARG A 104 -10.67 17.28 0.25
C ARG A 104 -11.48 16.14 0.87
N GLN A 105 -10.91 15.43 1.85
CA GLN A 105 -11.59 14.34 2.53
C GLN A 105 -12.76 14.82 3.39
N LYS A 106 -12.64 15.99 4.03
CA LYS A 106 -13.75 16.63 4.75
C LYS A 106 -14.88 17.00 3.77
N ALA A 107 -14.57 17.73 2.71
CA ALA A 107 -15.56 18.12 1.71
C ALA A 107 -16.25 16.93 1.04
N TYR A 108 -15.53 15.82 0.84
CA TYR A 108 -16.11 14.58 0.34
C TYR A 108 -17.12 13.98 1.34
N ARG A 109 -16.77 13.93 2.63
CA ARG A 109 -17.66 13.44 3.70
C ARG A 109 -18.89 14.32 3.89
N ASP A 110 -18.72 15.64 3.81
CA ASP A 110 -19.84 16.58 3.95
C ASP A 110 -20.86 16.38 2.81
N ARG A 111 -20.39 16.28 1.55
CA ARG A 111 -21.26 15.98 0.40
C ARG A 111 -21.99 14.64 0.51
N GLN A 112 -21.34 13.63 1.08
CA GLN A 112 -21.97 12.31 1.30
C GLN A 112 -23.10 12.40 2.31
N ARG A 113 -22.93 13.16 3.41
CA ARG A 113 -23.98 13.38 4.42
C ARG A 113 -25.17 14.15 3.84
N ASP A 114 -24.90 15.23 3.11
CA ASP A 114 -25.97 16.05 2.51
C ASP A 114 -26.76 15.24 1.45
N GLY A 115 -26.08 14.38 0.69
CA GLY A 115 -26.70 13.51 -0.30
C GLY A 115 -27.58 12.41 0.28
N THR A 116 -27.28 11.88 1.47
CA THR A 116 -28.13 10.88 2.13
C THR A 116 -29.38 11.48 2.76
N HIS A 117 -29.34 12.74 3.21
CA HIS A 117 -30.52 13.42 3.73
C HIS A 117 -31.51 13.80 2.61
N ALA A 118 -31.03 14.10 1.40
CA ALA A 118 -31.89 14.45 0.27
C ALA A 118 -32.69 13.26 -0.33
N LEU A 119 -32.35 12.02 0.02
CA LEU A 119 -33.09 10.82 -0.42
C LEU A 119 -34.03 10.25 0.64
N ALA A 120 -33.96 10.75 1.88
CA ALA A 120 -34.82 10.30 2.98
C ALA A 120 -36.21 10.95 2.97
N ASP A 121 -36.43 11.96 2.12
CA ASP A 121 -37.69 12.70 1.98
C ASP A 121 -38.34 12.48 0.60
N VAL A 122 -38.16 11.29 0.04
CA VAL A 122 -39.00 10.81 -1.06
C VAL A 122 -40.15 10.03 -0.40
N PRO A 123 -41.38 10.59 -0.34
CA PRO A 123 -42.51 9.84 0.18
C PRO A 123 -42.71 8.59 -0.68
N ASP A 124 -42.65 7.44 -0.03
CA ASP A 124 -42.96 6.12 -0.58
C ASP A 124 -44.45 6.08 -0.97
N SER A 125 -44.79 6.60 -2.15
CA SER A 125 -46.11 6.40 -2.75
C SER A 125 -46.10 5.09 -3.55
N VAL A 126 -46.47 4.05 -2.81
CA VAL A 126 -46.68 2.68 -3.25
C VAL A 126 -47.82 2.61 -4.29
N THR A 127 -47.51 2.11 -5.49
CA THR A 127 -48.39 1.47 -6.51
C THR A 127 -49.40 2.39 -7.25
N ARG A 128 -49.81 2.17 -8.51
CA ARG A 128 -49.94 0.96 -9.33
C ARG A 128 -50.22 1.33 -10.81
N ASP A 129 -49.70 0.52 -11.74
CA ASP A 129 -50.24 0.18 -13.06
C ASP A 129 -50.10 1.10 -14.32
N VAL A 130 -49.87 0.40 -15.44
CA VAL A 130 -50.23 0.69 -16.86
C VAL A 130 -49.17 1.29 -17.82
N THR A 131 -48.43 0.36 -18.45
CA THR A 131 -48.13 0.19 -19.90
C THR A 131 -47.31 1.19 -20.75
N ALA A 132 -46.59 0.55 -21.67
CA ALA A 132 -46.42 0.88 -23.09
C ALA A 132 -45.23 1.76 -23.52
N ASN A 133 -44.37 1.11 -24.32
CA ASN A 133 -43.49 1.67 -25.33
C ASN A 133 -44.02 2.97 -25.96
N VAL A 134 -43.23 4.04 -25.92
CA VAL A 134 -42.89 4.83 -27.11
C VAL A 134 -41.51 5.45 -26.89
N GLY A 135 -40.58 5.19 -27.82
CA GLY A 135 -39.27 5.83 -27.82
C GLY A 135 -39.32 7.22 -28.43
N THR A 136 -38.57 8.16 -27.86
CA THR A 136 -37.99 9.30 -28.59
C THR A 136 -36.73 9.76 -27.86
N GLY A 137 -35.66 9.92 -28.63
CA GLY A 137 -34.29 10.05 -28.16
C GLY A 137 -34.00 11.28 -27.29
N GLN A 138 -33.21 11.05 -26.26
CA GLN A 138 -32.28 12.03 -25.73
C GLN A 138 -30.99 11.29 -25.39
N LEU A 139 -29.90 11.68 -26.05
CA LEU A 139 -28.53 11.29 -25.72
C LEU A 139 -28.21 11.81 -24.31
N ARG A 140 -28.64 11.08 -23.28
CA ARG A 140 -28.08 11.21 -21.94
C ARG A 140 -26.73 10.52 -21.98
N THR A 141 -25.69 11.31 -21.82
CA THR A 141 -24.31 10.88 -21.58
C THR A 141 -24.33 9.76 -20.54
N LEU A 142 -24.14 8.54 -21.01
CA LEU A 142 -24.04 7.36 -20.15
C LEU A 142 -22.79 7.54 -19.30
N LYS A 143 -23.00 8.06 -18.09
CA LYS A 143 -22.08 7.90 -16.97
C LYS A 143 -21.88 6.40 -16.85
N ARG A 144 -20.73 5.91 -17.32
CA ARG A 144 -20.30 4.52 -17.11
C ARG A 144 -20.22 4.29 -15.61
N ALA A 145 -21.35 3.87 -15.03
CA ALA A 145 -21.36 3.22 -13.73
C ALA A 145 -20.62 1.90 -13.94
N SER A 146 -19.37 1.88 -13.48
CA SER A 146 -18.60 0.65 -13.32
C SER A 146 -19.45 -0.36 -12.58
N ALA A 147 -19.59 -1.56 -13.16
CA ALA A 147 -20.35 -2.69 -12.60
C ALA A 147 -19.72 -3.29 -11.32
N TYR A 148 -18.80 -2.56 -10.67
CA TYR A 148 -18.09 -2.96 -9.46
C TYR A 148 -18.36 -2.08 -8.24
N ALA A 149 -19.34 -1.15 -8.30
CA ALA A 149 -19.76 -0.41 -7.11
C ALA A 149 -20.74 -1.25 -6.27
N THR A 150 -20.23 -2.28 -5.58
CA THR A 150 -20.89 -2.74 -4.35
C THR A 150 -20.64 -1.68 -3.29
N GLY A 151 -21.68 -0.93 -2.94
CA GLY A 151 -21.71 -0.11 -1.73
C GLY A 151 -21.43 -1.00 -0.54
N ASP A 152 -20.26 -0.78 0.06
CA ASP A 152 -19.82 -1.42 1.30
C ASP A 152 -20.44 -0.64 2.47
N ASP A 153 -21.64 -1.09 2.87
CA ASP A 153 -22.20 -0.81 4.18
C ASP A 153 -22.61 -2.14 4.83
N SER A 154 -21.66 -3.09 4.84
CA SER A 154 -21.82 -4.34 5.58
C SER A 154 -20.52 -4.71 6.27
N ARG A 155 -20.29 -4.05 7.41
CA ARG A 155 -19.42 -4.55 8.46
C ARG A 155 -20.04 -5.82 9.05
N ASP A 156 -19.89 -6.93 8.34
CA ASP A 156 -19.95 -8.31 8.85
C ASP A 156 -19.55 -9.29 7.73
N VAL A 157 -18.35 -9.10 7.16
CA VAL A 157 -17.73 -10.12 6.30
C VAL A 157 -16.95 -11.08 7.19
N THR A 158 -17.68 -11.94 7.89
CA THR A 158 -17.12 -13.18 8.41
C THR A 158 -17.14 -14.22 7.28
N HIS A 159 -15.93 -14.65 6.88
CA HIS A 159 -15.59 -15.98 6.32
C HIS A 159 -16.52 -16.69 5.31
N ASN A 160 -17.25 -16.00 4.44
CA ASN A 160 -17.85 -16.68 3.28
C ASN A 160 -16.86 -16.67 2.12
N ALA A 161 -16.18 -17.81 1.92
CA ALA A 161 -15.59 -18.13 0.63
C ALA A 161 -16.64 -17.82 -0.47
N PRO A 162 -16.25 -17.19 -1.59
CA PRO A 162 -17.20 -16.77 -2.61
C PRO A 162 -17.91 -18.00 -3.17
N SER A 163 -19.14 -18.21 -2.71
CA SER A 163 -20.00 -19.29 -3.17
C SER A 163 -20.23 -19.12 -4.67
N PRO A 164 -20.28 -20.20 -5.47
CA PRO A 164 -20.60 -20.16 -6.91
C PRO A 164 -22.06 -19.75 -7.17
N HIS A 165 -22.76 -19.20 -6.18
CA HIS A 165 -24.17 -18.91 -6.18
C HIS A 165 -24.44 -17.49 -5.67
N CYS A 166 -25.43 -16.82 -6.28
CA CYS A 166 -25.83 -15.49 -5.83
C CYS A 166 -26.71 -15.57 -4.58
N ALA A 167 -26.87 -14.46 -3.85
CA ALA A 167 -27.71 -14.37 -2.65
C ALA A 167 -29.18 -14.81 -2.88
N LYS A 168 -29.71 -14.71 -4.11
CA LYS A 168 -31.06 -15.18 -4.45
C LYS A 168 -31.20 -16.70 -4.57
N HIS A 169 -30.09 -17.43 -4.73
CA HIS A 169 -30.08 -18.88 -4.95
C HIS A 169 -28.97 -19.56 -4.12
N PRO A 170 -28.98 -19.47 -2.79
CA PRO A 170 -27.87 -19.95 -1.95
C PRO A 170 -27.56 -21.45 -2.13
N GLY A 171 -28.56 -22.28 -2.46
CA GLY A 171 -28.40 -23.72 -2.76
C GLY A 171 -28.14 -24.06 -4.23
N GLY A 172 -27.93 -23.03 -5.08
CA GLY A 172 -27.80 -23.20 -6.52
C GLY A 172 -29.14 -23.39 -7.24
N THR A 173 -29.10 -23.26 -8.57
CA THR A 173 -30.25 -23.48 -9.46
C THR A 173 -29.78 -24.18 -10.73
N ARG A 174 -30.65 -25.01 -11.34
CA ARG A 174 -30.41 -25.67 -12.63
C ARG A 174 -30.44 -24.68 -13.79
N GLN A 175 -31.19 -23.59 -13.68
CA GLN A 175 -31.19 -22.47 -14.62
C GLN A 175 -30.56 -21.24 -13.96
N PRO A 176 -29.26 -20.96 -14.20
CA PRO A 176 -28.60 -19.84 -13.56
C PRO A 176 -29.15 -18.52 -14.09
N CYS A 177 -29.62 -17.65 -13.19
CA CYS A 177 -29.84 -16.26 -13.54
C CYS A 177 -28.49 -15.60 -13.92
N GLY A 178 -28.53 -14.42 -14.55
CA GLY A 178 -27.31 -13.73 -15.00
C GLY A 178 -26.27 -13.49 -13.88
N ALA A 179 -26.72 -13.32 -12.63
CA ALA A 179 -25.81 -13.19 -11.49
C ALA A 179 -25.13 -14.53 -11.11
N CYS A 180 -25.87 -15.63 -11.12
CA CYS A 180 -25.30 -16.97 -10.91
C CYS A 180 -24.31 -17.36 -12.01
N ALA A 181 -24.61 -17.04 -13.27
CA ALA A 181 -23.72 -17.32 -14.40
C ALA A 181 -22.38 -16.59 -14.25
N ARG A 182 -22.40 -15.30 -13.86
CA ARG A 182 -21.18 -14.52 -13.59
C ARG A 182 -20.39 -15.03 -12.39
N ALA A 183 -21.08 -15.41 -11.30
CA ALA A 183 -20.43 -15.97 -10.11
C ALA A 183 -19.72 -17.30 -10.42
N ARG A 184 -20.34 -18.17 -11.23
CA ARG A 184 -19.72 -19.41 -11.71
C ARG A 184 -18.51 -19.14 -12.59
N ALA A 185 -18.64 -18.26 -13.59
CA ALA A 185 -17.53 -17.90 -14.47
C ALA A 185 -16.34 -17.31 -13.69
N ALA A 186 -16.60 -16.47 -12.68
CA ALA A 186 -15.55 -15.90 -11.82
C ALA A 186 -14.90 -16.97 -10.93
N SER A 187 -15.66 -17.96 -10.46
CA SER A 187 -15.12 -19.09 -9.69
C SER A 187 -14.28 -20.03 -10.57
N GLU A 188 -14.67 -20.25 -11.82
CA GLU A 188 -13.96 -21.10 -12.78
C GLU A 188 -12.68 -20.44 -13.31
N ALA A 189 -12.70 -19.12 -13.53
CA ALA A 189 -11.53 -18.36 -13.99
C ALA A 189 -10.44 -18.20 -12.92
N ARG A 190 -10.75 -18.51 -11.65
CA ARG A 190 -9.73 -18.49 -10.60
C ARG A 190 -8.77 -19.66 -10.81
N PRO A 191 -7.45 -19.40 -10.92
CA PRO A 191 -6.48 -20.47 -10.92
C PRO A 191 -6.68 -21.27 -9.63
N ARG A 192 -6.84 -22.60 -9.78
CA ARG A 192 -6.91 -23.49 -8.63
C ARG A 192 -5.68 -23.19 -7.77
N PRO A 193 -5.85 -22.96 -6.45
CA PRO A 193 -4.69 -22.79 -5.59
C PRO A 193 -3.80 -23.99 -5.82
N VAL A 194 -2.57 -23.73 -6.27
CA VAL A 194 -1.57 -24.77 -6.44
C VAL A 194 -1.53 -25.50 -5.10
N PRO A 195 -1.77 -26.83 -5.05
CA PRO A 195 -1.75 -27.55 -3.79
C PRO A 195 -0.39 -27.26 -3.18
N SER A 196 -0.35 -26.46 -2.11
CA SER A 196 0.86 -26.25 -1.35
C SER A 196 1.27 -27.65 -0.91
N ARG A 197 2.34 -28.17 -1.53
CA ARG A 197 2.99 -29.36 -0.98
C ARG A 197 3.38 -28.95 0.42
N ALA A 198 2.64 -29.54 1.36
CA ALA A 198 2.61 -29.22 2.76
C ALA A 198 4.02 -28.96 3.31
N TRP A 199 4.14 -27.89 4.09
CA TRP A 199 4.44 -27.89 5.52
C TRP A 199 4.90 -26.47 5.85
N ASP A 200 3.96 -25.60 6.27
CA ASP A 200 4.28 -24.24 6.70
C ASP A 200 5.01 -24.29 8.05
N CYS A 201 6.35 -24.29 8.03
CA CYS A 201 7.17 -24.04 9.21
C CYS A 201 6.89 -22.66 9.86
N ASN A 202 6.08 -21.83 9.21
CA ASN A 202 5.71 -20.49 9.65
C ASN A 202 4.67 -20.49 10.79
N ILE A 203 3.92 -21.58 10.99
CA ILE A 203 2.90 -21.65 12.06
C ILE A 203 3.55 -21.74 13.46
N ASP A 204 4.75 -22.32 13.57
CA ASP A 204 5.48 -22.47 14.84
C ASP A 204 6.65 -21.46 15.00
N GLY A 205 6.69 -20.41 14.18
CA GLY A 205 7.69 -19.33 14.33
C GLY A 205 9.12 -19.73 13.92
N HIS A 206 9.28 -20.78 13.11
CA HIS A 206 10.60 -21.19 12.64
C HIS A 206 11.05 -20.34 11.45
N LYS A 207 12.28 -19.83 11.52
CA LYS A 207 12.90 -19.05 10.44
C LYS A 207 13.58 -19.99 9.45
N LEU A 208 13.18 -19.94 8.18
CA LEU A 208 13.87 -20.64 7.10
C LEU A 208 15.24 -20.00 6.87
N VAL A 209 16.27 -20.83 6.69
CA VAL A 209 17.58 -20.38 6.18
C VAL A 209 17.50 -20.21 4.67
N ALA A 210 18.48 -19.48 4.10
CA ALA A 210 18.47 -19.07 2.69
C ALA A 210 18.42 -20.24 1.68
N ASP A 211 18.78 -21.44 2.12
CA ASP A 211 18.73 -22.68 1.33
C ASP A 211 17.36 -23.37 1.34
N GLY A 212 16.36 -22.77 2.00
CA GLY A 212 15.00 -23.32 2.12
C GLY A 212 14.87 -24.42 3.17
N THR A 213 15.91 -24.68 3.96
CA THR A 213 15.82 -25.61 5.10
C THR A 213 15.39 -24.87 6.37
N CYS A 214 14.71 -25.57 7.27
CA CYS A 214 14.38 -25.04 8.59
C CYS A 214 15.48 -25.45 9.56
N ALA A 215 16.18 -24.48 10.16
CA ALA A 215 17.30 -24.72 11.06
C ALA A 215 16.94 -25.56 12.30
N VAL A 216 15.67 -25.52 12.72
CA VAL A 216 15.14 -26.28 13.88
C VAL A 216 14.70 -27.69 13.49
N CYS A 217 14.26 -27.91 12.24
CA CYS A 217 13.74 -29.20 11.77
C CYS A 217 14.82 -30.07 11.13
N THR A 218 16.03 -30.11 11.70
CA THR A 218 17.21 -30.79 11.14
C THR A 218 17.09 -32.31 10.99
N HIS A 219 15.94 -32.93 11.24
CA HIS A 219 15.68 -34.33 10.88
C HIS A 219 14.21 -34.61 10.51
N ARG A 220 13.97 -35.05 9.27
CA ARG A 220 13.18 -36.26 9.04
C ARG A 220 13.65 -37.05 7.80
N PRO A 221 14.76 -37.80 7.90
CA PRO A 221 15.07 -38.85 6.94
C PRO A 221 14.02 -39.96 7.07
N GLY A 222 13.13 -40.04 6.09
CA GLY A 222 12.01 -41.01 6.06
C GLY A 222 11.75 -41.61 4.68
N LYS A 223 12.75 -41.62 3.79
CA LYS A 223 12.79 -42.56 2.67
C LYS A 223 13.83 -43.61 3.01
N THR A 224 13.39 -44.67 3.66
CA THR A 224 14.07 -45.96 3.68
C THR A 224 14.31 -46.38 2.23
N SER A 225 15.59 -46.50 1.86
CA SER A 225 16.00 -47.24 0.67
C SER A 225 15.57 -48.69 0.86
N VAL A 226 14.66 -49.14 0.01
CA VAL A 226 14.35 -50.56 -0.17
C VAL A 226 15.59 -51.20 -0.82
N ALA A 227 16.12 -52.23 -0.16
CA ALA A 227 17.08 -53.16 -0.73
C ALA A 227 16.35 -54.21 -1.58
#